data_AF-A0A6J0CPF8-F1
#
_entry.id   AF-A0A6J0CPF8-F1
#
_cell.length_a   1.000
_cell.length_b   1.000
_cell.length_c   1.000
_cell.angle_alpha   90.00
_cell.angle_beta   90.00
_cell.angle_gamma   90.00
#
_symmetry.space_group_name_H-M   'P 1'
#
loop_
_entity.id
_entity.type
_entity.pdbx_description
1 polymer ?
#
loop_
_entity_poly.entity_id
_entity_poly.type
_entity_poly.pdbx_seq_one_letter_code
_entity_poly.pdbx_strand_id
1 'polypeptide(L)'
;MVNEEIGRQQKVAVIHQTKEEQSKIPEGVHVDSDGLITLTTPNKLATLSVRAVPLPEEVTQILEENSDLIRSMELLTSSLNEGRNTQAIHQKTQEKIWEFKGKLEQHLIGRKWRNTVDQIWSFGPRKCGPNILVSRSEDFQNSVWSGPAGRESKEASRFRDFGNSIVSGFQLATLSGPMCEEPLMGVCFVLEKWELNKCAEQGASDRHNQEQCDPAGEGQEEGKACQSGDENHERQDGCSKPFEDTSAKGDSPVTDCYGPFSGQLIATMKEACRYALQVKPQRLMAAMYTCDIMATSDVLGRVYAVLSKREGRVLQEEMKEGTDMFIIKAVLPVAESFGFADEIRKRTSGLASPQLVFSHWEVIPSDPFWVPTTEEEYLHFGEKADSENQARKYMNAVRKRKGLYVEEKIVEHAEKQRTLSKNK
;
A
#
# COMPACT_ATOMS: atom_id res chain seq x y z
N MET A 1 -39.52 -23.83 -8.25
CA MET A 1 -39.17 -23.92 -6.82
C MET A 1 -37.66 -23.90 -6.62
N VAL A 2 -36.87 -24.76 -7.27
CA VAL A 2 -35.40 -24.81 -7.12
C VAL A 2 -34.69 -23.49 -7.49
N ASN A 3 -35.12 -22.80 -8.56
CA ASN A 3 -34.49 -21.53 -8.99
C ASN A 3 -34.79 -20.33 -8.05
N GLU A 4 -35.89 -20.38 -7.28
CA GLU A 4 -36.20 -19.32 -6.30
C GLU A 4 -35.40 -19.50 -5.00
N GLU A 5 -35.13 -20.75 -4.60
CA GLU A 5 -34.29 -21.08 -3.45
C GLU A 5 -32.83 -20.74 -3.72
N ILE A 6 -32.28 -21.07 -4.90
CA ILE A 6 -30.92 -20.68 -5.31
C ILE A 6 -30.78 -19.15 -5.36
N GLY A 7 -31.78 -18.45 -5.88
CA GLY A 7 -31.80 -16.98 -5.91
C GLY A 7 -31.93 -16.34 -4.52
N ARG A 8 -32.63 -16.98 -3.58
CA ARG A 8 -32.69 -16.54 -2.17
C ARG A 8 -31.39 -16.81 -1.45
N GLN A 9 -30.78 -17.99 -1.63
CA GLN A 9 -29.51 -18.36 -1.02
C GLN A 9 -28.36 -17.46 -1.51
N GLN A 10 -28.28 -17.19 -2.83
CA GLN A 10 -27.33 -16.21 -3.38
C GLN A 10 -27.56 -14.80 -2.83
N LYS A 11 -28.82 -14.35 -2.70
CA LYS A 11 -29.13 -13.05 -2.09
C LYS A 11 -28.75 -13.00 -0.62
N VAL A 12 -28.99 -14.05 0.18
CA VAL A 12 -28.64 -14.11 1.60
C VAL A 12 -27.12 -14.15 1.80
N ALA A 13 -26.39 -14.88 0.95
CA ALA A 13 -24.92 -14.95 0.97
C ALA A 13 -24.26 -13.61 0.59
N VAL A 14 -24.76 -12.94 -0.45
CA VAL A 14 -24.29 -11.59 -0.85
C VAL A 14 -24.58 -10.55 0.24
N ILE A 15 -25.74 -10.65 0.92
CA ILE A 15 -26.10 -9.78 2.03
C ILE A 15 -25.20 -10.03 3.27
N HIS A 16 -24.81 -11.27 3.55
CA HIS A 16 -23.87 -11.57 4.64
C HIS A 16 -22.45 -11.05 4.33
N GLN A 17 -21.96 -11.24 3.09
CA GLN A 17 -20.67 -10.70 2.66
C GLN A 17 -20.61 -9.17 2.77
N THR A 18 -21.62 -8.44 2.27
CA THR A 18 -21.64 -6.97 2.38
C THR A 18 -21.75 -6.49 3.82
N LYS A 19 -22.47 -7.21 4.68
CA LYS A 19 -22.68 -6.81 6.08
C LYS A 19 -21.47 -7.13 6.98
N GLU A 20 -20.76 -8.23 6.72
CA GLU A 20 -19.50 -8.56 7.40
C GLU A 20 -18.32 -7.74 6.86
N GLU A 21 -18.27 -7.39 5.57
CA GLU A 21 -17.26 -6.48 5.03
C GLU A 21 -17.46 -5.03 5.51
N GLN A 22 -18.71 -4.58 5.65
CA GLN A 22 -19.06 -3.30 6.30
C GLN A 22 -18.62 -3.24 7.77
N SER A 23 -18.52 -4.38 8.47
CA SER A 23 -18.12 -4.41 9.88
C SER A 23 -16.64 -4.12 10.14
N LYS A 24 -15.80 -3.98 9.09
CA LYS A 24 -14.37 -3.65 9.19
C LYS A 24 -14.05 -2.16 9.00
N ILE A 25 -15.05 -1.34 8.67
CA ILE A 25 -14.86 0.07 8.39
C ILE A 25 -15.28 0.89 9.63
N PRO A 26 -14.41 1.74 10.18
CA PRO A 26 -14.74 2.51 11.38
C PRO A 26 -15.85 3.53 11.14
N GLU A 27 -16.57 3.86 12.21
CA GLU A 27 -17.63 4.87 12.22
C GLU A 27 -17.07 6.24 11.77
N GLY A 28 -17.57 6.77 10.65
CA GLY A 28 -17.13 8.05 10.08
C GLY A 28 -16.63 8.00 8.62
N VAL A 29 -16.48 6.80 8.04
CA VAL A 29 -16.15 6.63 6.62
C VAL A 29 -17.43 6.46 5.81
N HIS A 30 -17.65 7.33 4.81
CA HIS A 30 -18.73 7.15 3.85
C HIS A 30 -18.23 6.31 2.68
N VAL A 31 -18.95 5.22 2.37
CA VAL A 31 -18.62 4.33 1.25
C VAL A 31 -19.80 4.32 0.29
N ASP A 32 -19.57 4.77 -0.93
CA ASP A 32 -20.56 4.72 -2.01
C ASP A 32 -20.63 3.31 -2.61
N SER A 33 -21.75 3.01 -3.28
CA SER A 33 -21.98 1.74 -3.98
C SER A 33 -20.90 1.39 -5.02
N ASP A 34 -20.21 2.39 -5.55
CA ASP A 34 -19.16 2.23 -6.56
C ASP A 34 -17.76 2.00 -5.94
N GLY A 35 -17.69 1.91 -4.61
CA GLY A 35 -16.44 1.79 -3.86
C GLY A 35 -15.62 3.09 -3.85
N LEU A 36 -16.29 4.24 -3.99
CA LEU A 36 -15.70 5.54 -3.65
C LEU A 36 -15.77 5.68 -2.13
N ILE A 37 -14.64 5.99 -1.51
CA ILE A 37 -14.61 6.26 -0.07
C ILE A 37 -14.38 7.74 0.15
N THR A 38 -15.17 8.33 1.03
CA THR A 38 -15.07 9.73 1.42
C THR A 38 -14.71 9.81 2.91
N LEU A 39 -13.61 10.50 3.19
CA LEU A 39 -13.10 10.72 4.53
C LEU A 39 -12.92 12.20 4.80
N THR A 40 -13.27 12.57 6.02
CA THR A 40 -13.06 13.91 6.54
C THR A 40 -11.95 13.84 7.59
N THR A 41 -11.04 14.81 7.57
CA THR A 41 -10.01 14.92 8.61
C THR A 41 -10.65 15.10 9.99
N PRO A 42 -9.99 14.69 11.10
CA PRO A 42 -10.57 14.80 12.44
C PRO A 42 -11.01 16.21 12.83
N ASN A 43 -10.32 17.22 12.30
CA ASN A 43 -10.64 18.64 12.51
C ASN A 43 -11.70 19.20 11.53
N LYS A 44 -12.28 18.37 10.66
CA LYS A 44 -13.27 18.74 9.64
C LYS A 44 -12.83 19.81 8.62
N LEU A 45 -11.53 20.08 8.54
CA LEU A 45 -10.96 21.08 7.63
C LEU A 45 -10.74 20.55 6.21
N ALA A 46 -10.58 19.25 6.00
CA ALA A 46 -10.46 18.68 4.66
C ALA A 46 -11.31 17.44 4.48
N THR A 47 -11.92 17.33 3.30
CA THR A 47 -12.67 16.16 2.87
C THR A 47 -12.04 15.63 1.59
N LEU A 48 -11.69 14.34 1.57
CA LEU A 48 -11.12 13.66 0.40
C LEU A 48 -11.97 12.47 0.00
N SER A 49 -12.13 12.28 -1.31
CA SER A 49 -12.78 11.10 -1.88
C SER A 49 -11.84 10.37 -2.82
N VAL A 50 -11.53 9.12 -2.48
CA VAL A 50 -10.51 8.31 -3.16
C VAL A 50 -11.13 7.03 -3.70
N ARG A 51 -10.70 6.61 -4.88
CA ARG A 51 -11.09 5.34 -5.51
C ARG A 51 -9.86 4.55 -5.93
N ALA A 52 -9.79 3.28 -5.56
CA ALA A 52 -8.75 2.37 -6.05
C ALA A 52 -9.23 1.64 -7.32
N VAL A 53 -8.40 1.57 -8.37
CA VAL A 53 -8.70 0.90 -9.64
C VAL A 53 -7.52 0.00 -10.00
N PRO A 54 -7.74 -1.28 -10.38
CA PRO A 54 -6.64 -2.13 -10.83
C PRO A 54 -6.04 -1.60 -12.14
N LEU A 55 -4.71 -1.60 -12.23
CA LEU A 55 -3.98 -1.29 -13.45
C LEU A 55 -3.88 -2.55 -14.34
N PRO A 56 -3.86 -2.39 -15.67
CA PRO A 56 -3.48 -3.47 -16.57
C PRO A 56 -2.07 -4.01 -16.25
N GLU A 57 -1.86 -5.30 -16.48
CA GLU A 57 -0.59 -5.98 -16.20
C GLU A 57 0.55 -5.40 -17.04
N GLU A 58 0.26 -5.10 -18.32
CA GLU A 58 1.22 -4.51 -19.25
C GLU A 58 1.70 -3.14 -18.77
N VAL A 59 0.79 -2.32 -18.23
CA VAL A 59 1.13 -1.01 -17.66
C VAL A 59 1.99 -1.18 -16.42
N THR A 60 1.66 -2.14 -15.56
CA THR A 60 2.40 -2.43 -14.33
C THR A 60 3.84 -2.85 -14.65
N GLN A 61 4.02 -3.70 -15.67
CA GLN A 61 5.34 -4.12 -16.15
C GLN A 61 6.15 -2.95 -16.74
N ILE A 62 5.53 -2.11 -17.56
CA ILE A 62 6.18 -0.91 -18.13
C ILE A 62 6.66 0.03 -17.01
N LEU A 63 5.89 0.19 -15.94
CA LEU A 63 6.29 1.01 -14.79
C LEU A 63 7.48 0.42 -14.03
N GLU A 64 7.55 -0.90 -13.89
CA GLU A 64 8.65 -1.59 -13.21
C GLU A 64 9.96 -1.50 -14.01
N GLU A 65 9.88 -1.74 -15.33
CA GLU A 65 11.02 -1.67 -16.26
C GLU A 65 11.63 -0.25 -16.32
N ASN A 66 10.79 0.78 -16.21
CA ASN A 66 11.21 2.18 -16.32
C ASN A 66 11.39 2.87 -14.96
N SER A 67 11.51 2.12 -13.87
CA SER A 67 11.59 2.65 -12.51
C SER A 67 12.74 3.66 -12.30
N ASP A 68 13.90 3.43 -12.91
CA ASP A 68 15.04 4.36 -12.86
C ASP A 68 14.80 5.67 -13.64
N LEU A 69 14.07 5.61 -14.76
CA LEU A 69 13.69 6.81 -15.53
C LEU A 69 12.71 7.67 -14.73
N ILE A 70 11.72 7.03 -14.09
CA ILE A 70 10.74 7.73 -13.26
C ILE A 70 11.42 8.40 -12.06
N ARG A 71 12.35 7.71 -11.40
CA ARG A 71 13.14 8.29 -10.30
C ARG A 71 13.93 9.52 -10.76
N SER A 72 14.53 9.45 -11.93
CA SER A 72 15.27 10.57 -12.53
C SER A 72 14.35 11.75 -12.84
N MET A 73 13.17 11.48 -13.40
CA MET A 73 12.15 12.48 -13.69
C MET A 73 11.68 13.21 -12.43
N GLU A 74 11.37 12.48 -11.36
CA GLU A 74 10.90 13.07 -10.10
C GLU A 74 11.98 13.94 -9.42
N LEU A 75 13.24 13.50 -9.46
CA LEU A 75 14.36 14.28 -8.92
C LEU A 75 14.51 15.60 -9.69
N LEU A 76 14.33 15.57 -11.01
CA LEU A 76 14.35 16.77 -11.85
C LEU A 76 13.20 17.71 -11.49
N THR A 77 11.97 17.21 -11.38
CA THR A 77 10.80 18.01 -10.97
C THR A 77 11.01 18.67 -9.60
N SER A 78 11.57 17.93 -8.64
CA SER A 78 11.88 18.46 -7.31
C SER A 78 12.95 19.56 -7.38
N SER A 79 14.01 19.36 -8.15
CA SER A 79 15.09 20.35 -8.31
C SER A 79 14.64 21.64 -9.00
N LEU A 80 13.72 21.55 -9.96
CA LEU A 80 13.11 22.69 -10.64
C LEU A 80 12.24 23.51 -9.68
N ASN A 81 11.50 22.85 -8.79
CA ASN A 81 10.70 23.52 -7.76
C ASN A 81 11.57 24.22 -6.69
N GLU A 82 12.78 23.72 -6.43
CA GLU A 82 13.75 24.33 -5.50
C GLU A 82 14.59 25.46 -6.12
N GLY A 83 14.35 25.83 -7.39
CA GLY A 83 15.02 26.95 -8.04
C GLY A 83 16.53 26.76 -8.28
N ARG A 84 17.05 25.52 -8.17
CA ARG A 84 18.44 25.22 -8.51
C ARG A 84 18.57 25.08 -10.03
N ASN A 85 19.53 25.80 -10.61
CA ASN A 85 19.86 25.69 -12.03
C ASN A 85 20.31 24.26 -12.37
N THR A 86 19.39 23.42 -12.82
CA THR A 86 19.75 22.20 -13.54
C THR A 86 20.30 22.59 -14.89
N GLN A 87 21.55 22.21 -15.13
CA GLN A 87 22.15 22.19 -16.47
C GLN A 87 21.14 21.57 -17.45
N ALA A 88 21.04 22.18 -18.63
CA ALA A 88 20.14 21.83 -19.72
C ALA A 88 19.81 20.34 -19.72
N ILE A 89 18.50 20.05 -19.58
CA ILE A 89 17.97 18.70 -19.57
C ILE A 89 18.66 17.91 -20.69
N HIS A 90 19.24 16.76 -20.36
CA HIS A 90 19.83 15.94 -21.40
C HIS A 90 18.68 15.58 -22.36
N GLN A 91 18.70 16.13 -23.57
CA GLN A 91 17.63 15.99 -24.57
C GLN A 91 17.20 14.52 -24.74
N LYS A 92 18.16 13.60 -24.66
CA LYS A 92 17.97 12.15 -24.66
C LYS A 92 17.06 11.63 -23.54
N THR A 93 17.15 12.18 -22.33
CA THR A 93 16.29 11.79 -21.20
C THR A 93 14.87 12.31 -21.41
N GLN A 94 14.71 13.52 -21.96
CA GLN A 94 13.40 14.06 -22.31
C GLN A 94 12.70 13.25 -23.40
N GLU A 95 13.43 12.85 -24.44
CA GLU A 95 12.91 11.97 -25.49
C GLU A 95 12.43 10.64 -24.91
N LYS A 96 13.20 10.01 -24.01
CA LYS A 96 12.79 8.79 -23.31
C LYS A 96 11.55 8.98 -22.44
N ILE A 97 11.41 10.13 -21.77
CA ILE A 97 10.22 10.47 -20.97
C ILE A 97 8.98 10.59 -21.87
N TRP A 98 9.10 11.25 -23.03
CA TRP A 98 8.00 11.36 -24.00
C TRP A 98 7.66 10.02 -24.64
N GLU A 99 8.66 9.20 -24.96
CA GLU A 99 8.44 7.83 -25.45
C GLU A 99 7.71 6.98 -24.40
N PHE A 100 8.13 7.06 -23.14
CA PHE A 100 7.46 6.40 -22.02
C PHE A 100 6.02 6.87 -21.84
N LYS A 101 5.77 8.19 -21.92
CA LYS A 101 4.41 8.76 -21.89
C LYS A 101 3.55 8.19 -23.02
N GLY A 102 4.09 8.11 -24.24
CA GLY A 102 3.41 7.52 -25.39
C GLY A 102 3.07 6.03 -25.20
N LYS A 103 3.99 5.24 -24.63
CA LYS A 103 3.71 3.84 -24.25
C LYS A 103 2.58 3.75 -23.23
N LEU A 104 2.58 4.62 -22.23
CA LEU A 104 1.54 4.63 -21.19
C LEU A 104 0.15 4.99 -21.77
N GLU A 105 0.08 5.96 -22.68
CA GLU A 105 -1.16 6.33 -23.39
C GLU A 105 -1.68 5.20 -24.29
N GLN A 106 -0.77 4.46 -24.93
CA GLN A 106 -1.13 3.32 -25.78
C GLN A 106 -1.73 2.15 -25.00
N HIS A 107 -1.26 1.90 -23.78
CA HIS A 107 -1.74 0.78 -22.97
C HIS A 107 -2.91 1.14 -22.04
N LEU A 108 -3.10 2.42 -21.68
CA LEU A 108 -4.24 2.90 -20.88
C LEU A 108 -5.46 3.20 -21.76
N ILE A 109 -6.00 2.16 -22.41
CA ILE A 109 -7.18 2.26 -23.26
C ILE A 109 -8.45 2.01 -22.43
N GLY A 110 -9.40 2.94 -22.48
CA GLY A 110 -10.75 2.72 -21.95
C GLY A 110 -11.47 4.00 -21.55
N ARG A 111 -12.80 3.91 -21.39
CA ARG A 111 -13.61 5.06 -20.90
C ARG A 111 -13.14 5.56 -19.53
N LYS A 112 -12.61 4.66 -18.71
CA LYS A 112 -12.09 4.95 -17.37
C LYS A 112 -10.71 5.63 -17.39
N TRP A 113 -9.98 5.66 -18.50
CA TRP A 113 -8.58 6.11 -18.55
C TRP A 113 -8.33 7.32 -19.46
N ARG A 114 -9.40 7.91 -20.00
CA ARG A 114 -9.29 9.09 -20.87
C ARG A 114 -8.59 10.23 -20.15
N ASN A 115 -7.61 10.85 -20.81
CA ASN A 115 -6.77 11.94 -20.30
C ASN A 115 -6.12 11.67 -18.93
N THR A 116 -6.03 10.39 -18.52
CA THR A 116 -5.51 10.04 -17.19
C THR A 116 -4.00 10.26 -17.12
N VAL A 117 -3.28 10.01 -18.22
CA VAL A 117 -1.83 10.21 -18.27
C VAL A 117 -1.46 11.64 -17.93
N ASP A 118 -2.13 12.63 -18.51
CA ASP A 118 -1.90 14.04 -18.23
C ASP A 118 -2.24 14.46 -16.79
N GLN A 119 -3.01 13.65 -16.06
CA GLN A 119 -3.49 13.92 -14.70
C GLN A 119 -2.72 13.16 -13.61
N ILE A 120 -1.61 12.50 -13.95
CA ILE A 120 -0.79 11.76 -12.98
C ILE A 120 -0.08 12.75 -12.05
N TRP A 121 -0.18 12.53 -10.74
CA TRP A 121 0.46 13.33 -9.69
C TRP A 121 1.69 12.69 -9.10
N SER A 122 1.72 11.36 -9.01
CA SER A 122 2.87 10.64 -8.45
C SER A 122 2.81 9.16 -8.81
N PHE A 123 3.99 8.55 -8.89
CA PHE A 123 4.16 7.10 -9.01
C PHE A 123 4.52 6.54 -7.63
N GLY A 124 4.00 5.40 -7.21
CA GLY A 124 4.23 4.86 -5.87
C GLY A 124 4.53 3.36 -5.86
N PRO A 125 5.20 2.81 -4.83
CA PRO A 125 5.81 3.50 -3.70
C PRO A 125 7.15 4.19 -4.05
N ARG A 126 7.69 4.99 -3.12
CA ARG A 126 8.99 5.68 -3.21
C ARG A 126 9.15 6.59 -4.43
N LYS A 127 8.06 7.12 -4.97
CA LYS A 127 8.07 7.98 -6.16
C LYS A 127 8.55 7.30 -7.46
N CYS A 128 8.71 5.98 -7.49
CA CYS A 128 9.22 5.25 -8.67
C CYS A 128 8.67 3.81 -8.79
N GLY A 129 7.50 3.54 -8.20
CA GLY A 129 6.90 2.21 -8.21
C GLY A 129 5.73 2.06 -9.19
N PRO A 130 5.18 0.84 -9.31
CA PRO A 130 4.17 0.50 -10.31
C PRO A 130 2.73 0.78 -9.86
N ASN A 131 2.53 1.83 -9.06
CA ASN A 131 1.23 2.38 -8.70
C ASN A 131 1.14 3.83 -9.15
N ILE A 132 -0.06 4.28 -9.49
CA ILE A 132 -0.28 5.62 -10.03
C ILE A 132 -1.29 6.38 -9.16
N LEU A 133 -0.99 7.61 -8.80
CA LEU A 133 -1.95 8.57 -8.25
C LEU A 133 -2.42 9.52 -9.35
N VAL A 134 -3.73 9.63 -9.53
CA VAL A 134 -4.39 10.49 -10.51
C VAL A 134 -5.35 11.41 -9.77
N SER A 135 -5.45 12.67 -10.19
CA SER A 135 -6.55 13.52 -9.74
C SER A 135 -7.46 13.94 -10.88
N ARG A 136 -8.76 13.80 -10.66
CA ARG A 136 -9.81 14.22 -11.60
C ARG A 136 -10.53 15.49 -11.18
N SER A 137 -10.11 16.12 -10.09
CA SER A 137 -10.66 17.41 -9.67
C SER A 137 -10.36 18.48 -10.72
N GLU A 138 -11.38 18.99 -11.41
CA GLU A 138 -11.23 20.06 -12.41
C GLU A 138 -10.73 21.37 -11.81
N ASP A 139 -10.97 21.57 -10.51
CA ASP A 139 -10.57 22.75 -9.75
C ASP A 139 -9.04 22.85 -9.53
N PHE A 140 -8.27 21.80 -9.87
CA PHE A 140 -6.84 21.74 -9.56
C PHE A 140 -6.04 20.91 -10.56
N GLN A 141 -5.09 21.57 -11.25
CA GLN A 141 -4.20 20.97 -12.24
C GLN A 141 -2.75 21.01 -11.76
N ASN A 142 -2.35 20.07 -10.90
CA ASN A 142 -0.94 19.68 -10.79
C ASN A 142 -0.75 18.41 -11.60
N SER A 143 0.25 18.36 -12.47
CA SER A 143 0.59 17.18 -13.25
C SER A 143 2.09 16.96 -13.18
N VAL A 144 2.50 15.70 -13.06
CA VAL A 144 3.92 15.27 -13.13
C VAL A 144 4.54 15.67 -14.47
N TRP A 145 3.72 15.79 -15.52
CA TRP A 145 4.14 16.11 -16.87
C TRP A 145 4.20 17.61 -17.16
N SER A 146 3.48 18.40 -16.38
CA SER A 146 3.44 19.84 -16.54
C SER A 146 4.58 20.45 -15.72
N GLY A 147 5.50 21.14 -16.39
CA GLY A 147 6.36 22.12 -15.73
C GLY A 147 5.52 23.22 -15.04
N PRO A 148 6.13 24.13 -14.27
CA PRO A 148 5.46 25.08 -13.38
C PRO A 148 4.69 26.21 -14.11
N ALA A 149 3.87 25.88 -15.10
CA ALA A 149 3.19 26.83 -15.97
C ALA A 149 1.69 26.54 -16.04
N GLY A 150 0.96 27.01 -15.02
CA GLY A 150 -0.49 27.19 -15.05
C GLY A 150 -0.84 28.47 -14.29
N ARG A 151 -1.56 29.39 -14.93
CA ARG A 151 -1.91 30.73 -14.39
C ARG A 151 -2.51 30.63 -12.98
N GLU A 152 -1.87 31.30 -12.02
CA GLU A 152 -2.12 31.13 -10.60
C GLU A 152 -3.36 31.93 -10.13
N SER A 153 -4.37 31.23 -9.60
CA SER A 153 -5.31 31.80 -8.65
C SER A 153 -4.75 31.61 -7.23
N LYS A 154 -5.00 32.55 -6.31
CA LYS A 154 -4.57 32.43 -4.90
C LYS A 154 -5.04 31.14 -4.23
N GLU A 155 -6.17 30.59 -4.68
CA GLU A 155 -6.71 29.31 -4.21
C GLU A 155 -5.87 28.12 -4.70
N ALA A 156 -5.44 28.10 -5.97
CA ALA A 156 -4.58 27.06 -6.51
C ALA A 156 -3.21 26.97 -5.79
N SER A 157 -2.67 28.09 -5.29
CA SER A 157 -1.42 28.09 -4.51
C SER A 157 -1.57 27.33 -3.19
N ARG A 158 -2.69 27.49 -2.47
CA ARG A 158 -2.93 26.79 -1.19
C ARG A 158 -3.03 25.29 -1.39
N PHE A 159 -3.71 24.85 -2.45
CA PHE A 159 -3.80 23.44 -2.81
C PHE A 159 -2.46 22.86 -3.27
N ARG A 160 -1.58 23.66 -3.89
CA ARG A 160 -0.22 23.21 -4.23
C ARG A 160 0.59 22.89 -2.98
N ASP A 161 0.49 23.73 -1.95
CA ASP A 161 1.24 23.56 -0.71
C ASP A 161 0.83 22.29 0.05
N PHE A 162 -0.48 21.97 0.08
CA PHE A 162 -1.00 20.74 0.68
C PHE A 162 -0.93 19.52 -0.26
N GLY A 163 -0.68 19.72 -1.55
CA GLY A 163 -0.52 18.64 -2.53
C GLY A 163 0.62 17.69 -2.16
N ASN A 164 1.72 18.22 -1.62
CA ASN A 164 2.84 17.43 -1.12
C ASN A 164 2.42 16.49 0.03
N SER A 165 1.49 16.92 0.89
CA SER A 165 0.92 16.13 1.98
C SER A 165 0.10 14.95 1.43
N ILE A 166 -0.70 15.18 0.38
CA ILE A 166 -1.47 14.12 -0.29
C ILE A 166 -0.54 13.10 -0.92
N VAL A 167 0.46 13.57 -1.68
CA VAL A 167 1.46 12.69 -2.29
C VAL A 167 2.19 11.87 -1.22
N SER A 168 2.59 12.50 -0.11
CA SER A 168 3.26 11.80 1.00
C SER A 168 2.35 10.72 1.64
N GLY A 169 1.07 11.03 1.86
CA GLY A 169 0.09 10.06 2.35
C GLY A 169 -0.11 8.88 1.39
N PHE A 170 -0.16 9.14 0.09
CA PHE A 170 -0.21 8.12 -0.96
C PHE A 170 1.04 7.23 -0.97
N GLN A 171 2.23 7.80 -0.81
CA GLN A 171 3.49 7.04 -0.75
C GLN A 171 3.52 6.11 0.47
N LEU A 172 3.03 6.58 1.63
CA LEU A 172 2.92 5.75 2.83
C LEU A 172 1.87 4.65 2.66
N ALA A 173 0.73 4.94 2.02
CA ALA A 173 -0.31 3.95 1.77
C ALA A 173 0.17 2.83 0.86
N THR A 174 0.86 3.18 -0.23
CA THR A 174 1.40 2.20 -1.19
C THR A 174 2.56 1.40 -0.63
N LEU A 175 3.32 1.95 0.31
CA LEU A 175 4.39 1.22 0.98
C LEU A 175 3.87 0.21 2.02
N SER A 176 2.85 0.57 2.80
CA SER A 176 2.26 -0.33 3.79
C SER A 176 1.27 -1.32 3.15
N GLY A 177 0.50 -0.94 2.14
CA GLY A 177 -0.56 -1.81 1.62
C GLY A 177 -1.63 -2.20 2.67
N PRO A 178 -2.66 -2.96 2.27
CA PRO A 178 -3.86 -3.14 3.09
C PRO A 178 -3.82 -4.35 4.04
N MET A 179 -2.98 -5.36 3.73
CA MET A 179 -3.03 -6.67 4.41
C MET A 179 -1.84 -6.94 5.33
N CYS A 180 -0.61 -6.76 4.86
CA CYS A 180 0.60 -7.29 5.50
C CYS A 180 1.72 -6.27 5.67
N GLU A 181 1.41 -4.97 5.63
CA GLU A 181 2.46 -3.93 5.63
C GLU A 181 3.48 -4.09 4.48
N GLU A 182 3.07 -4.68 3.35
CA GLU A 182 3.90 -4.92 2.17
C GLU A 182 3.56 -3.93 1.05
N PRO A 183 4.54 -3.58 0.19
CA PRO A 183 4.31 -2.71 -0.96
C PRO A 183 3.19 -3.20 -1.87
N LEU A 184 2.32 -2.27 -2.26
CA LEU A 184 1.31 -2.48 -3.29
C LEU A 184 1.93 -2.50 -4.68
N MET A 185 1.27 -3.20 -5.60
CA MET A 185 1.64 -3.28 -7.00
C MET A 185 0.38 -3.26 -7.86
N GLY A 186 0.42 -2.59 -9.01
CA GLY A 186 -0.65 -2.67 -10.01
C GLY A 186 -1.96 -1.97 -9.61
N VAL A 187 -1.89 -0.91 -8.80
CA VAL A 187 -3.07 -0.13 -8.40
C VAL A 187 -2.95 1.32 -8.82
N CYS A 188 -4.03 1.85 -9.41
CA CYS A 188 -4.22 3.28 -9.62
C CYS A 188 -5.20 3.84 -8.59
N PHE A 189 -4.78 4.87 -7.88
CA PHE A 189 -5.64 5.64 -6.99
C PHE A 189 -6.11 6.90 -7.70
N VAL A 190 -7.42 7.09 -7.74
CA VAL A 190 -8.08 8.26 -8.32
C VAL A 190 -8.62 9.11 -7.20
N LEU A 191 -8.10 10.32 -7.06
CA LEU A 191 -8.66 11.37 -6.21
C LEU A 191 -9.79 12.05 -7.00
N GLU A 192 -11.04 11.82 -6.61
CA GLU A 192 -12.21 12.37 -7.30
C GLU A 192 -12.59 13.74 -6.76
N LYS A 193 -12.49 13.90 -5.44
CA LYS A 193 -12.93 15.11 -4.75
C LYS A 193 -11.96 15.47 -3.63
N TRP A 194 -11.56 16.74 -3.58
CA TRP A 194 -10.77 17.31 -2.50
C TRP A 194 -11.30 18.70 -2.14
N GLU A 195 -11.88 18.84 -0.96
CA GLU A 195 -12.40 20.10 -0.44
C GLU A 195 -11.63 20.52 0.81
N LEU A 196 -11.16 21.77 0.83
CA LEU A 196 -10.68 22.43 2.04
C LEU A 196 -11.79 23.32 2.60
N ASN A 197 -12.35 22.92 3.73
CA ASN A 197 -13.31 23.73 4.46
C ASN A 197 -12.58 24.89 5.14
N LYS A 198 -13.08 26.12 4.96
CA LYS A 198 -12.60 27.27 5.73
C LYS A 198 -12.85 26.98 7.21
N CYS A 199 -11.85 27.26 8.05
CA CYS A 199 -12.01 27.25 9.49
C CYS A 199 -13.21 28.14 9.85
N ALA A 200 -14.34 27.55 10.21
CA ALA A 200 -15.33 28.27 10.98
C ALA A 200 -14.68 28.43 12.36
N GLU A 201 -14.17 29.62 12.66
CA GLU A 201 -13.77 29.96 14.02
C GLU A 201 -14.97 29.76 14.94
N GLN A 202 -15.02 28.62 15.63
CA GLN A 202 -15.95 28.36 16.71
C GLN A 202 -15.33 27.35 17.68
N GLY A 203 -14.59 27.92 18.64
CA GLY A 203 -14.59 27.57 20.06
C GLY A 203 -14.34 26.11 20.45
N ALA A 204 -13.08 25.78 20.72
CA ALA A 204 -12.73 24.92 21.84
C ALA A 204 -11.81 25.72 22.76
N SER A 205 -12.41 26.40 23.73
CA SER A 205 -11.68 26.85 24.92
C SER A 205 -11.16 25.60 25.60
N ASP A 206 -9.85 25.37 25.54
CA ASP A 206 -9.21 24.43 26.45
C ASP A 206 -9.55 24.86 27.87
N ARG A 207 -10.20 23.94 28.57
CA ARG A 207 -10.69 24.10 29.93
C ARG A 207 -9.51 24.34 30.85
N HIS A 208 -9.59 25.40 31.63
CA HIS A 208 -8.76 25.59 32.81
C HIS A 208 -8.81 24.33 33.69
N ASN A 209 -7.68 23.65 33.86
CA ASN A 209 -7.47 22.83 35.04
C ASN A 209 -7.14 23.78 36.19
N GLN A 210 -8.18 24.13 36.94
CA GLN A 210 -8.05 24.70 38.27
C GLN A 210 -8.94 23.89 39.22
N GLU A 211 -8.38 22.79 39.72
CA GLU A 211 -8.76 22.17 40.99
C GLU A 211 -7.52 22.36 41.88
N GLN A 212 -7.46 23.42 42.69
CA GLN A 212 -7.98 23.51 44.07
C GLN A 212 -7.18 22.63 45.05
N CYS A 213 -6.30 23.26 45.82
CA CYS A 213 -5.79 22.76 47.10
C CYS A 213 -5.33 23.95 47.96
N ASP A 214 -5.99 24.14 49.10
CA ASP A 214 -5.56 24.90 50.28
C ASP A 214 -5.92 24.02 51.50
N PRO A 215 -5.36 24.22 52.71
CA PRO A 215 -4.03 24.74 53.07
C PRO A 215 -3.33 23.89 54.17
N ALA A 216 -2.16 24.38 54.63
CA ALA A 216 -1.49 24.16 55.93
C ALA A 216 -0.24 23.24 56.01
N GLY A 217 0.84 23.79 56.55
CA GLY A 217 1.67 23.11 57.57
C GLY A 217 3.19 22.96 57.35
N GLU A 218 3.95 23.99 57.73
CA GLU A 218 5.22 23.97 58.50
C GLU A 218 6.60 23.53 57.90
N GLY A 219 7.62 24.32 58.28
CA GLY A 219 9.09 24.08 58.20
C GLY A 219 9.84 25.00 57.21
N GLN A 220 10.37 26.20 57.54
CA GLN A 220 11.63 26.51 58.26
C GLN A 220 12.80 25.61 57.79
N GLU A 221 13.95 26.08 57.26
CA GLU A 221 14.87 27.16 57.65
C GLU A 221 15.90 27.48 56.53
N GLU A 222 16.41 28.73 56.56
CA GLU A 222 17.79 29.22 56.26
C GLU A 222 18.56 28.74 54.99
N GLY A 223 19.23 29.56 54.17
CA GLY A 223 19.75 30.91 54.26
C GLY A 223 21.17 30.93 53.66
N LYS A 224 21.45 31.76 52.62
CA LYS A 224 22.68 32.58 52.51
C LYS A 224 22.88 33.31 51.18
N ALA A 225 23.39 34.52 51.36
CA ALA A 225 23.74 35.62 50.48
C ALA A 225 24.95 35.42 49.51
N CYS A 226 24.85 36.15 48.38
CA CYS A 226 25.84 37.08 47.79
C CYS A 226 27.09 36.63 46.99
N GLN A 227 27.18 37.24 45.79
CA GLN A 227 28.30 38.01 45.21
C GLN A 227 29.38 37.33 44.33
N SER A 228 29.33 37.72 43.05
CA SER A 228 30.39 38.20 42.12
C SER A 228 31.86 37.82 42.34
N GLY A 229 32.49 37.31 41.28
CA GLY A 229 33.94 37.26 41.05
C GLY A 229 34.26 36.75 39.63
N ASP A 230 35.18 37.44 38.96
CA ASP A 230 35.43 37.51 37.51
C ASP A 230 36.48 36.50 36.98
N GLU A 231 36.48 36.34 35.65
CA GLU A 231 37.54 35.87 34.71
C GLU A 231 37.92 34.37 34.50
N ASN A 232 37.50 33.86 33.31
CA ASN A 232 38.23 33.17 32.21
C ASN A 232 39.18 31.97 32.50
N HIS A 233 39.15 30.81 31.82
CA HIS A 233 39.09 30.59 30.36
C HIS A 233 38.88 29.07 30.03
N GLU A 234 38.34 28.81 28.82
CA GLU A 234 38.34 27.56 28.01
C GLU A 234 37.18 26.53 28.18
N ARG A 235 36.20 26.57 27.25
CA ARG A 235 35.99 25.55 26.19
C ARG A 235 34.76 25.84 25.28
N GLN A 236 35.08 26.08 24.00
CA GLN A 236 34.37 25.74 22.75
C GLN A 236 32.89 26.16 22.56
N ASP A 237 32.71 27.27 21.84
CA ASP A 237 31.47 27.72 21.20
C ASP A 237 31.20 27.03 19.86
N GLY A 238 29.96 26.58 19.67
CA GLY A 238 29.37 26.11 18.41
C GLY A 238 28.11 26.92 18.07
N CYS A 239 28.34 28.08 17.47
CA CYS A 239 27.44 29.02 16.76
C CYS A 239 25.96 28.63 16.56
N SER A 240 25.07 29.29 17.32
CA SER A 240 23.67 29.55 16.93
C SER A 240 23.57 30.99 16.43
N LYS A 241 23.10 31.21 15.20
CA LYS A 241 22.88 32.57 14.67
C LYS A 241 21.44 33.05 14.94
N PRO A 242 21.25 34.31 15.36
CA PRO A 242 19.95 34.90 15.64
C PRO A 242 19.32 35.39 14.33
N PHE A 243 18.01 35.22 14.18
CA PHE A 243 17.25 35.86 13.11
C PHE A 243 16.54 37.10 13.65
N GLU A 244 16.75 38.21 12.93
CA GLU A 244 16.30 39.56 13.24
C GLU A 244 14.77 39.71 13.12
N ASP A 245 14.18 40.34 14.13
CA ASP A 245 12.83 40.91 14.07
C ASP A 245 12.80 42.07 13.06
N THR A 246 11.96 41.95 12.04
CA THR A 246 11.46 43.12 11.30
C THR A 246 9.94 43.12 11.29
N SER A 247 9.38 44.06 12.04
CA SER A 247 7.96 44.37 12.06
C SER A 247 7.48 44.91 10.70
N ALA A 248 6.58 44.18 10.05
CA ALA A 248 5.72 44.74 9.00
C ALA A 248 4.28 44.26 9.21
N LYS A 249 3.39 45.22 9.50
CA LYS A 249 1.94 45.02 9.59
C LYS A 249 1.38 44.68 8.21
N GLY A 250 0.51 43.66 8.17
CA GLY A 250 -0.57 43.52 7.19
C GLY A 250 -0.35 42.45 6.12
N ASP A 251 -0.72 41.20 6.42
CA ASP A 251 -1.50 40.33 5.53
C ASP A 251 -1.94 39.08 6.32
N SER A 252 -3.08 38.49 5.95
CA SER A 252 -3.73 37.34 6.61
C SER A 252 -2.75 36.20 6.97
N PRO A 253 -2.91 35.49 8.11
CA PRO A 253 -1.96 34.47 8.52
C PRO A 253 -1.92 33.36 7.46
N VAL A 254 -0.76 33.20 6.84
CA VAL A 254 -0.44 32.06 5.98
C VAL A 254 -0.60 30.82 6.86
N THR A 255 -1.61 30.01 6.58
CA THR A 255 -1.78 28.72 7.25
C THR A 255 -0.53 27.90 6.98
N ASP A 256 0.24 27.57 8.02
CA ASP A 256 1.46 26.79 7.88
C ASP A 256 1.19 25.48 7.11
N CYS A 257 1.69 25.40 5.88
CA CYS A 257 1.63 24.22 5.04
C CYS A 257 2.44 23.03 5.60
N TYR A 258 3.27 23.31 6.61
CA TYR A 258 4.05 22.34 7.39
C TYR A 258 3.59 22.26 8.85
N GLY A 259 2.33 22.61 9.14
CA GLY A 259 1.73 22.52 10.47
C GLY A 259 1.08 21.16 10.78
N PRO A 260 0.47 21.01 11.98
CA PRO A 260 -0.23 19.79 12.41
C PRO A 260 -1.32 19.32 11.42
N PHE A 261 -1.93 20.26 10.70
CA PHE A 261 -2.93 19.96 9.66
C PHE A 261 -2.34 19.17 8.48
N SER A 262 -1.10 19.46 8.08
CA SER A 262 -0.39 18.72 7.02
C SER A 262 -0.20 17.25 7.41
N GLY A 263 0.18 17.00 8.66
CA GLY A 263 0.28 15.64 9.23
C GLY A 263 -1.07 14.91 9.27
N GLN A 264 -2.15 15.60 9.65
CA GLN A 264 -3.50 15.03 9.62
C GLN A 264 -3.92 14.67 8.19
N LEU A 265 -3.64 15.53 7.20
CA LEU A 265 -3.95 15.26 5.80
C LEU A 265 -3.19 14.04 5.26
N ILE A 266 -1.91 13.89 5.62
CA ILE A 266 -1.09 12.70 5.28
C ILE A 266 -1.74 11.44 5.86
N ALA A 267 -2.13 11.46 7.14
CA ALA A 267 -2.74 10.33 7.81
C ALA A 267 -4.10 9.98 7.20
N THR A 268 -4.97 10.96 6.96
CA THR A 268 -6.28 10.73 6.36
C THR A 268 -6.17 10.21 4.94
N MET A 269 -5.22 10.71 4.12
CA MET A 269 -4.97 10.16 2.79
C MET A 269 -4.46 8.72 2.85
N LYS A 270 -3.59 8.40 3.81
CA LYS A 270 -3.10 7.02 4.01
C LYS A 270 -4.24 6.06 4.34
N GLU A 271 -5.11 6.45 5.28
CA GLU A 271 -6.27 5.67 5.69
C GLU A 271 -7.30 5.55 4.56
N ALA A 272 -7.53 6.62 3.81
CA ALA A 272 -8.41 6.63 2.66
C ALA A 272 -8.03 5.59 1.62
N CYS A 273 -6.77 5.58 1.22
CA CYS A 273 -6.24 4.56 0.31
C CYS A 273 -6.40 3.15 0.87
N ARG A 274 -6.18 2.95 2.18
CA ARG A 274 -6.33 1.64 2.83
C ARG A 274 -7.78 1.16 2.80
N TYR A 275 -8.75 2.02 3.14
CA TYR A 275 -10.17 1.65 3.12
C TYR A 275 -10.68 1.44 1.69
N ALA A 276 -10.24 2.26 0.73
CA ALA A 276 -10.59 2.09 -0.69
C ALA A 276 -10.20 0.70 -1.23
N LEU A 277 -9.13 0.12 -0.71
CA LEU A 277 -8.68 -1.23 -1.05
C LEU A 277 -9.43 -2.32 -0.28
N GLN A 278 -9.75 -2.10 0.99
CA GLN A 278 -10.45 -3.08 1.82
C GLN A 278 -11.89 -3.33 1.36
N VAL A 279 -12.53 -2.33 0.76
CA VAL A 279 -13.87 -2.46 0.14
C VAL A 279 -13.83 -3.28 -1.17
N LYS A 280 -12.64 -3.46 -1.76
CA LYS A 280 -12.48 -4.18 -3.03
C LYS A 280 -11.91 -5.57 -2.79
N PRO A 281 -12.22 -6.55 -3.66
CA PRO A 281 -11.62 -7.87 -3.56
C PRO A 281 -10.12 -7.76 -3.77
N GLN A 282 -9.36 -8.04 -2.72
CA GLN A 282 -7.90 -8.00 -2.72
C GLN A 282 -7.34 -9.41 -2.95
N ARG A 283 -6.25 -9.50 -3.70
CA ARG A 283 -5.53 -10.75 -3.97
C ARG A 283 -4.06 -10.57 -3.65
N LEU A 284 -3.41 -11.66 -3.27
CA LEU A 284 -1.97 -11.67 -3.04
C LEU A 284 -1.26 -11.90 -4.38
N MET A 285 -0.24 -11.09 -4.64
CA MET A 285 0.69 -11.39 -5.72
C MET A 285 1.88 -12.16 -5.15
N ALA A 286 2.15 -13.32 -5.71
CA ALA A 286 3.31 -14.13 -5.37
C ALA A 286 4.42 -13.91 -6.39
N ALA A 287 5.65 -13.84 -5.91
CA ALA A 287 6.80 -13.98 -6.78
C ALA A 287 6.85 -15.42 -7.29
N MET A 288 7.08 -15.58 -8.59
CA MET A 288 7.27 -16.86 -9.25
C MET A 288 8.70 -16.99 -9.77
N TYR A 289 9.32 -18.14 -9.47
CA TYR A 289 10.52 -18.59 -10.16
C TYR A 289 10.12 -19.40 -11.38
N THR A 290 10.78 -19.14 -12.50
CA THR A 290 10.90 -20.15 -13.56
C THR A 290 12.00 -21.11 -13.15
N CYS A 291 11.64 -22.39 -13.12
CA CYS A 291 12.53 -23.48 -12.82
C CYS A 291 12.82 -24.28 -14.09
N ASP A 292 14.09 -24.23 -14.51
CA ASP A 292 14.62 -25.08 -15.57
C ASP A 292 15.23 -26.32 -14.92
N ILE A 293 14.55 -27.47 -15.07
CA ILE A 293 14.97 -28.74 -14.46
C ILE A 293 15.53 -29.63 -15.56
N MET A 294 16.82 -29.97 -15.42
CA MET A 294 17.44 -31.00 -16.24
C MET A 294 17.30 -32.34 -15.53
N ALA A 295 16.66 -33.32 -16.18
CA ALA A 295 16.41 -34.64 -15.62
C ALA A 295 16.46 -35.72 -16.70
N THR A 296 16.76 -36.96 -16.29
CA THR A 296 16.66 -38.16 -17.14
C THR A 296 15.22 -38.70 -17.17
N SER A 297 14.88 -39.48 -18.20
CA SER A 297 13.51 -39.98 -18.43
C SER A 297 12.97 -40.87 -17.29
N ASP A 298 13.84 -41.58 -16.59
CA ASP A 298 13.51 -42.50 -15.50
C ASP A 298 13.03 -41.80 -14.21
N VAL A 299 13.43 -40.54 -14.00
CA VAL A 299 13.11 -39.77 -12.78
C VAL A 299 12.05 -38.68 -12.98
N LEU A 300 11.55 -38.48 -14.20
CA LEU A 300 10.55 -37.45 -14.53
C LEU A 300 9.32 -37.49 -13.60
N GLY A 301 8.75 -38.68 -13.38
CA GLY A 301 7.58 -38.83 -12.50
C GLY A 301 7.84 -38.36 -11.07
N ARG A 302 9.07 -38.53 -10.55
CA ARG A 302 9.44 -38.06 -9.21
C ARG A 302 9.59 -36.54 -9.17
N VAL A 303 10.10 -35.94 -10.24
CA VAL A 303 10.19 -34.47 -10.39
C VAL A 303 8.80 -33.86 -10.39
N TYR A 304 7.88 -34.39 -11.20
CA TYR A 304 6.49 -33.91 -11.23
C TYR A 304 5.78 -34.04 -9.88
N ALA A 305 6.04 -35.11 -9.13
CA ALA A 305 5.49 -35.27 -7.78
C ALA A 305 6.01 -34.23 -6.79
N VAL A 306 7.29 -33.81 -6.88
CA VAL A 306 7.84 -32.75 -6.02
C VAL A 306 7.33 -31.38 -6.44
N LEU A 307 7.25 -31.10 -7.75
CA LEU A 307 6.66 -29.87 -8.28
C LEU A 307 5.21 -29.70 -7.82
N SER A 308 4.37 -30.72 -8.02
CA SER A 308 2.93 -30.67 -7.68
C SER A 308 2.71 -30.47 -6.17
N LYS A 309 3.55 -31.10 -5.33
CA LYS A 309 3.50 -30.91 -3.87
C LYS A 309 3.80 -29.46 -3.44
N ARG A 310 4.60 -28.74 -4.22
CA ARG A 310 5.00 -27.34 -3.99
C ARG A 310 4.21 -26.36 -4.88
N GLU A 311 3.10 -26.82 -5.45
CA GLU A 311 2.20 -26.03 -6.31
C GLU A 311 2.89 -25.44 -7.55
N GLY A 312 3.92 -26.12 -8.04
CA GLY A 312 4.57 -25.78 -9.30
C GLY A 312 3.73 -26.21 -10.50
N ARG A 313 3.67 -25.36 -11.54
CA ARG A 313 2.97 -25.63 -12.80
C ARG A 313 3.98 -25.79 -13.93
N VAL A 314 3.90 -26.89 -14.66
CA VAL A 314 4.76 -27.16 -15.81
C VAL A 314 4.26 -26.35 -17.00
N LEU A 315 5.14 -25.57 -17.62
CA LEU A 315 4.82 -24.80 -18.83
C LEU A 315 5.19 -25.59 -20.07
N GLN A 316 6.38 -26.18 -20.07
CA GLN A 316 6.94 -26.83 -21.25
C GLN A 316 7.88 -27.97 -20.85
N GLU A 317 7.88 -29.01 -21.66
CA GLU A 317 8.82 -30.13 -21.58
C GLU A 317 9.48 -30.30 -22.95
N GLU A 318 10.81 -30.23 -23.00
CA GLU A 318 11.61 -30.39 -24.21
C GLU A 318 12.69 -31.45 -23.99
N MET A 319 12.87 -32.36 -24.95
CA MET A 319 14.01 -33.29 -24.94
C MET A 319 15.20 -32.63 -25.65
N LYS A 320 16.39 -32.68 -25.05
CA LYS A 320 17.62 -32.19 -25.71
C LYS A 320 18.08 -33.18 -26.77
N GLU A 321 18.00 -32.77 -28.03
CA GLU A 321 18.49 -33.56 -29.16
C GLU A 321 19.94 -34.00 -28.95
N GLY A 322 20.21 -35.30 -29.16
CA GLY A 322 21.53 -35.89 -28.96
C GLY A 322 21.85 -36.35 -27.53
N THR A 323 20.93 -36.19 -26.57
CA THR A 323 21.09 -36.69 -25.19
C THR A 323 19.79 -37.27 -24.63
N ASP A 324 19.87 -38.18 -23.65
CA ASP A 324 18.68 -38.72 -22.96
C ASP A 324 18.15 -37.79 -21.84
N MET A 325 18.49 -36.50 -21.92
CA MET A 325 18.12 -35.49 -20.94
C MET A 325 16.92 -34.67 -21.39
N PHE A 326 15.97 -34.49 -20.49
CA PHE A 326 14.81 -33.63 -20.62
C PHE A 326 15.06 -32.33 -19.89
N ILE A 327 14.60 -31.24 -20.49
CA ILE A 327 14.48 -29.93 -19.86
C ILE A 327 13.00 -29.67 -19.61
N ILE A 328 12.65 -29.56 -18.34
CA ILE A 328 11.31 -29.18 -17.90
C ILE A 328 11.38 -27.72 -17.48
N LYS A 329 10.56 -26.87 -18.11
CA LYS A 329 10.33 -25.48 -17.69
C LYS A 329 9.04 -25.42 -16.89
N ALA A 330 9.14 -25.09 -15.61
CA ALA A 330 8.00 -24.97 -14.72
C ALA A 330 8.03 -23.64 -13.97
N VAL A 331 6.87 -23.12 -13.57
CA VAL A 331 6.76 -22.01 -12.62
C VAL A 331 6.57 -22.55 -11.21
N LEU A 332 7.23 -21.93 -10.23
CA LEU A 332 7.20 -22.33 -8.82
C LEU A 332 7.13 -21.08 -7.93
N PRO A 333 6.19 -21.02 -6.96
CA PRO A 333 6.14 -19.92 -6.00
C PRO A 333 7.43 -19.82 -5.16
N VAL A 334 7.96 -18.60 -5.03
CA VAL A 334 9.19 -18.34 -4.25
C VAL A 334 9.04 -18.74 -2.78
N ALA A 335 7.83 -18.59 -2.22
CA ALA A 335 7.55 -18.97 -0.83
C ALA A 335 7.76 -20.48 -0.58
N GLU A 336 7.49 -21.32 -1.58
CA GLU A 336 7.56 -22.79 -1.47
C GLU A 336 8.85 -23.36 -2.10
N SER A 337 9.68 -22.53 -2.74
CA SER A 337 10.94 -22.95 -3.33
C SER A 337 12.05 -23.23 -2.30
N PHE A 338 11.87 -22.84 -1.03
CA PHE A 338 12.88 -23.05 0.00
C PHE A 338 13.06 -24.55 0.30
N GLY A 339 14.29 -25.06 0.11
CA GLY A 339 14.61 -26.48 0.21
C GLY A 339 14.14 -27.35 -0.97
N PHE A 340 13.61 -26.74 -2.04
CA PHE A 340 13.14 -27.45 -3.24
C PHE A 340 14.27 -28.18 -3.96
N ALA A 341 15.42 -27.53 -4.14
CA ALA A 341 16.57 -28.12 -4.82
C ALA A 341 17.09 -29.37 -4.09
N ASP A 342 17.13 -29.33 -2.76
CA ASP A 342 17.56 -30.46 -1.94
C ASP A 342 16.54 -31.60 -1.96
N GLU A 343 15.24 -31.29 -1.93
CA GLU A 343 14.17 -32.28 -2.00
C GLU A 343 14.17 -33.02 -3.34
N ILE A 344 14.33 -32.31 -4.46
CA ILE A 344 14.46 -32.93 -5.79
C ILE A 344 15.69 -33.83 -5.83
N ARG A 345 16.87 -33.31 -5.47
CA ARG A 345 18.13 -34.07 -5.51
C ARG A 345 18.05 -35.34 -4.67
N LYS A 346 17.42 -35.28 -3.49
CA LYS A 346 17.23 -36.44 -2.61
C LYS A 346 16.28 -37.49 -3.20
N ARG A 347 15.21 -37.07 -3.89
CA ARG A 347 14.21 -37.97 -4.50
C ARG A 347 14.70 -38.63 -5.79
N THR A 348 15.57 -37.95 -6.52
CA THR A 348 16.14 -38.42 -7.80
C THR A 348 17.56 -38.94 -7.68
N SER A 349 18.11 -39.04 -6.45
CA SER A 349 19.51 -39.42 -6.21
C SER A 349 20.52 -38.55 -6.98
N GLY A 350 20.18 -37.28 -7.23
CA GLY A 350 21.00 -36.33 -7.98
C GLY A 350 20.84 -36.36 -9.50
N LEU A 351 19.99 -37.23 -10.04
CA LEU A 351 19.72 -37.34 -11.49
C LEU A 351 18.86 -36.19 -12.05
N ALA A 352 18.29 -35.36 -11.17
CA ALA A 352 17.62 -34.13 -11.55
C ALA A 352 18.27 -32.93 -10.85
N SER A 353 18.57 -31.89 -11.62
CA SER A 353 19.15 -30.65 -11.12
C SER A 353 18.27 -29.46 -11.52
N PRO A 354 17.59 -28.81 -10.57
CA PRO A 354 16.81 -27.62 -10.83
C PRO A 354 17.68 -26.35 -10.83
N GLN A 355 17.42 -25.45 -11.77
CA GLN A 355 17.90 -24.07 -11.78
C GLN A 355 16.72 -23.13 -11.57
N LEU A 356 16.80 -22.22 -10.60
CA LEU A 356 15.73 -21.30 -10.25
C LEU A 356 16.11 -19.89 -10.68
N VAL A 357 15.27 -19.25 -11.49
CA VAL A 357 15.45 -17.87 -11.98
C VAL A 357 14.18 -17.08 -11.73
N PHE A 358 14.30 -15.87 -11.19
CA PHE A 358 13.15 -14.96 -11.05
C PHE A 358 12.52 -14.67 -12.40
N SER A 359 11.20 -14.83 -12.50
CA SER A 359 10.47 -14.59 -13.74
C SER A 359 9.57 -13.37 -13.63
N HIS A 360 8.55 -13.43 -12.78
CA HIS A 360 7.53 -12.38 -12.66
C HIS A 360 6.73 -12.53 -11.37
N TRP A 361 5.83 -11.59 -11.14
CA TRP A 361 4.82 -11.65 -10.09
C TRP A 361 3.49 -12.15 -10.68
N GLU A 362 2.88 -13.15 -10.06
CA GLU A 362 1.59 -13.72 -10.48
C GLU A 362 0.54 -13.54 -9.38
N VAL A 363 -0.68 -13.19 -9.75
CA VAL A 363 -1.80 -13.06 -8.81
C VAL A 363 -2.27 -14.46 -8.41
N ILE A 364 -2.24 -14.77 -7.11
CA ILE A 364 -2.84 -16.01 -6.60
C ILE A 364 -4.37 -15.91 -6.74
N PRO A 365 -5.03 -16.88 -7.40
CA PRO A 365 -6.48 -16.82 -7.63
C PRO A 365 -7.31 -16.97 -6.34
N SER A 366 -6.72 -17.57 -5.30
CA SER A 366 -7.35 -17.76 -4.00
C SER A 366 -7.45 -16.46 -3.19
N ASP A 367 -8.62 -16.20 -2.61
CA ASP A 367 -8.85 -15.06 -1.72
C ASP A 367 -8.33 -15.37 -0.30
N PRO A 368 -7.39 -14.58 0.27
CA PRO A 368 -6.86 -14.83 1.61
C PRO A 368 -7.91 -14.80 2.74
N PHE A 369 -9.06 -14.16 2.52
CA PHE A 369 -10.16 -14.07 3.48
C PHE A 369 -11.35 -14.97 3.12
N TRP A 370 -11.20 -15.90 2.16
CA TRP A 370 -12.29 -16.78 1.78
C TRP A 370 -12.82 -17.58 2.97
N VAL A 371 -14.14 -17.60 3.11
CA VAL A 371 -14.91 -18.41 4.05
C VAL A 371 -16.02 -19.11 3.25
N PRO A 372 -16.34 -20.39 3.53
CA PRO A 372 -17.47 -21.06 2.92
C PRO A 372 -18.75 -20.23 3.13
N THR A 373 -19.47 -19.93 2.06
CA THR A 373 -20.71 -19.13 2.15
C THR A 373 -21.93 -19.85 1.60
N THR A 374 -21.75 -20.79 0.68
CA THR A 374 -22.87 -21.56 0.12
C THR A 374 -23.09 -22.86 0.87
N GLU A 375 -24.35 -23.31 0.99
CA GLU A 375 -24.67 -24.59 1.64
C GLU A 375 -23.92 -25.77 1.01
N GLU A 376 -23.69 -25.73 -0.31
CA GLU A 376 -22.89 -26.72 -1.04
C GLU A 376 -21.40 -26.71 -0.64
N GLU A 377 -20.82 -25.52 -0.44
CA GLU A 377 -19.47 -25.36 0.10
C GLU A 377 -19.40 -25.83 1.55
N TYR A 378 -20.41 -25.54 2.37
CA TYR A 378 -20.50 -26.05 3.74
C TYR A 378 -20.62 -27.58 3.78
N LEU A 379 -21.30 -28.19 2.82
CA LEU A 379 -21.39 -29.66 2.69
C LEU A 379 -20.05 -30.29 2.28
N HIS A 380 -19.29 -29.64 1.40
CA HIS A 380 -17.99 -30.14 0.93
C HIS A 380 -16.85 -29.87 1.91
N PHE A 381 -16.80 -28.67 2.48
CA PHE A 381 -15.68 -28.17 3.27
C PHE A 381 -16.00 -28.09 4.75
N GLY A 382 -17.25 -28.34 5.18
CA GLY A 382 -17.69 -28.18 6.57
C GLY A 382 -17.86 -26.71 6.98
N GLU A 383 -18.28 -26.49 8.24
CA GLU A 383 -18.25 -25.16 8.87
C GLU A 383 -16.83 -24.58 9.01
N LYS A 384 -15.83 -25.47 8.91
CA LYS A 384 -14.41 -25.16 8.94
C LYS A 384 -13.82 -25.82 7.72
N ALA A 385 -13.42 -25.05 6.72
CA ALA A 385 -12.67 -25.58 5.60
C ALA A 385 -11.46 -26.38 6.15
N ASP A 386 -11.52 -27.71 6.03
CA ASP A 386 -10.47 -28.62 6.53
C ASP A 386 -9.13 -28.38 5.81
N SER A 387 -9.15 -27.69 4.67
CA SER A 387 -7.97 -27.23 3.94
C SER A 387 -7.67 -25.76 4.25
N GLU A 388 -6.51 -25.50 4.86
CA GLU A 388 -6.02 -24.14 5.03
C GLU A 388 -5.78 -23.47 3.68
N ASN A 389 -6.35 -22.28 3.49
CA ASN A 389 -6.14 -21.50 2.29
C ASN A 389 -4.66 -21.06 2.18
N GLN A 390 -4.00 -21.42 1.08
CA GLN A 390 -2.60 -21.09 0.79
C GLN A 390 -2.34 -19.57 0.88
N ALA A 391 -3.24 -18.75 0.34
CA ALA A 391 -3.12 -17.29 0.42
C ALA A 391 -3.14 -16.80 1.88
N ARG A 392 -3.99 -17.40 2.73
CA ARG A 392 -4.04 -17.12 4.17
C ARG A 392 -2.78 -17.57 4.88
N LYS A 393 -2.22 -18.73 4.52
CA LYS A 393 -0.93 -19.23 5.04
C LYS A 393 0.21 -18.23 4.76
N TYR A 394 0.33 -17.74 3.52
CA TYR A 394 1.34 -16.73 3.17
C TYR A 394 1.10 -15.41 3.91
N MET A 395 -0.15 -14.94 3.97
CA MET A 395 -0.52 -13.73 4.71
C MET A 395 -0.10 -13.83 6.19
N ASN A 396 -0.48 -14.92 6.86
CA ASN A 396 -0.18 -15.15 8.27
C ASN A 396 1.33 -15.28 8.52
N ALA A 397 2.07 -15.97 7.66
CA ALA A 397 3.52 -16.09 7.78
C ALA A 397 4.22 -14.72 7.73
N VAL A 398 3.80 -13.85 6.80
CA VAL A 398 4.34 -12.49 6.69
C VAL A 398 3.94 -11.65 7.90
N ARG A 399 2.67 -11.71 8.34
CA ARG A 399 2.18 -10.97 9.51
C ARG A 399 2.92 -11.37 10.78
N LYS A 400 3.11 -12.66 11.05
CA LYS A 400 3.89 -13.16 12.21
C LYS A 400 5.31 -12.63 12.20
N ARG A 401 5.99 -12.69 11.05
CA ARG A 401 7.36 -12.19 10.90
C ARG A 401 7.46 -10.68 11.17
N LYS A 402 6.42 -9.92 10.81
CA LYS A 402 6.34 -8.46 11.06
C LYS A 402 5.80 -8.10 12.44
N GLY A 403 5.39 -9.07 13.26
CA GLY A 403 4.77 -8.82 14.56
C GLY A 403 3.36 -8.24 14.48
N LEU A 404 2.69 -8.38 13.34
CA LEU A 404 1.30 -7.96 13.16
C LEU A 404 0.33 -8.98 13.78
N TYR A 405 -0.84 -8.51 14.19
CA TYR A 405 -1.89 -9.36 14.73
C TYR A 405 -2.35 -10.39 13.68
N VAL A 406 -2.40 -11.65 14.10
CA VAL A 406 -2.92 -12.76 13.30
C VAL A 406 -4.13 -13.33 14.01
N GLU A 407 -5.26 -13.33 13.31
CA GLU A 407 -6.47 -14.05 13.72
C GLU A 407 -6.24 -15.55 13.52
N GLU A 408 -5.51 -16.16 14.45
CA GLU A 408 -5.50 -17.60 14.62
C GLU A 408 -6.68 -17.96 15.51
N LYS A 409 -7.61 -18.74 14.97
CA LYS A 409 -8.66 -19.37 15.78
C LYS A 409 -7.98 -20.44 16.65
N ILE A 410 -7.37 -20.01 17.75
CA ILE A 410 -6.89 -20.91 18.79
C ILE A 410 -8.13 -21.60 19.34
N VAL A 411 -8.12 -22.92 19.43
CA VAL A 411 -9.20 -23.66 20.11
C VAL A 411 -9.09 -23.33 21.59
N GLU A 412 -9.78 -22.28 22.03
CA GLU A 412 -9.72 -21.74 23.40
C GLU A 412 -10.11 -22.80 24.45
N HIS A 413 -10.84 -23.84 24.05
CA HIS A 413 -11.24 -24.94 24.92
C HIS A 413 -11.17 -26.30 24.22
N ALA A 414 -9.97 -26.87 24.10
CA ALA A 414 -9.80 -28.24 23.62
C ALA A 414 -10.56 -29.28 24.49
N GLU A 415 -10.72 -29.01 25.78
CA GLU A 415 -11.40 -29.91 26.73
C GLU A 415 -12.91 -30.02 26.50
N LYS A 416 -13.56 -28.96 26.00
CA LYS A 416 -15.02 -28.93 25.78
C LYS A 416 -15.47 -29.68 24.52
N GLN A 417 -14.55 -30.05 23.62
CA GLN A 417 -14.92 -30.84 22.44
C GLN A 417 -15.26 -32.30 22.78
N ARG A 418 -14.68 -32.88 23.84
CA ARG A 418 -14.99 -34.24 24.31
C ARG A 418 -16.37 -34.38 24.94
N THR A 419 -16.98 -33.29 25.42
CA THR A 419 -18.30 -33.31 26.07
C THR A 419 -19.44 -32.96 25.12
N LEU A 420 -19.17 -32.26 24.01
CA LEU A 420 -20.16 -31.94 22.97
C LEU A 420 -20.63 -33.17 22.17
N SER A 421 -19.76 -34.16 21.96
CA SER A 421 -20.11 -35.39 21.23
C SER A 421 -20.85 -36.44 22.06
N LYS A 422 -21.03 -36.24 23.37
CA LYS A 422 -21.73 -37.18 24.26
C LYS A 422 -23.24 -36.95 24.34
N ASN A 423 -23.75 -35.83 23.84
CA ASN A 423 -25.18 -35.47 23.87
C ASN A 423 -25.71 -35.10 22.47
N LYS A 424 -25.34 -35.86 21.43
CA LYS A 424 -25.99 -35.80 20.12
C LYS A 424 -26.54 -37.16 19.74
#